data_AF-A0A957CI58-F1
#
_entry.id   AF-A0A957CI58-F1
#
_cell.length_a   1.000
_cell.length_b   1.000
_cell.length_c   1.000
_cell.angle_alpha   90.00
_cell.angle_beta   90.00
_cell.angle_gamma   90.00
#
_symmetry.space_group_name_H-M   'P 1'
#
loop_
_entity.id
_entity.type
_entity.pdbx_description
1 polymer ?
#
loop_
_entity_poly.entity_id
_entity_poly.type
_entity_poly.pdbx_seq_one_letter_code
_entity_poly.pdbx_strand_id
1 'polypeptide(L)'
;GKYPVESVRMMSQIGDITEREFPYGYFRDIRQKMVSKTQSVTEAISSASCEVAETINAKAIISTTMSGYTARQIAKHRPPIAVLAVTPSTVTRRRLALVWGVECLLVDDFSTTDGMLKQTVRSLAQYELKRDDKLVITAGIPFGASGQTNLIQVHEIR
;
A
#
# COMPACT_ATOMS: atom_id res chain seq x y z
N GLY A 1 3.85 32.73 -3.56
CA GLY A 1 4.42 33.34 -4.79
C GLY A 1 3.29 33.70 -5.74
N LYS A 2 3.61 34.17 -6.96
CA LYS A 2 2.59 34.61 -7.94
C LYS A 2 1.78 33.46 -8.58
N TYR A 3 2.32 32.24 -8.61
CA TYR A 3 1.72 31.07 -9.28
C TYR A 3 1.66 29.81 -8.37
N PRO A 4 0.99 29.87 -7.21
CA PRO A 4 1.03 28.77 -6.24
C PRO A 4 0.33 27.50 -6.74
N VAL A 5 -0.77 27.61 -7.49
CA VAL A 5 -1.54 26.46 -7.99
C VAL A 5 -0.82 25.78 -9.14
N GLU A 6 -0.29 26.57 -10.08
CA GLU A 6 0.45 26.10 -11.25
C GLU A 6 1.74 25.40 -10.83
N SER A 7 2.40 25.90 -9.78
CA SER A 7 3.61 25.27 -9.24
C SER A 7 3.31 23.85 -8.76
N VAL A 8 2.23 23.65 -7.99
CA VAL A 8 1.83 22.32 -7.49
C VAL A 8 1.38 21.41 -8.65
N ARG A 9 0.64 21.95 -9.62
CA ARG A 9 0.21 21.19 -10.80
C ARG A 9 1.40 20.69 -11.61
N MET A 10 2.38 21.57 -11.87
CA MET A 10 3.62 21.21 -12.57
C MET A 10 4.41 20.16 -11.79
N MET A 11 4.53 20.30 -10.46
CA MET A 11 5.19 19.29 -9.63
C MET A 11 4.52 17.92 -9.73
N SER A 12 3.18 17.87 -9.69
CA SER A 12 2.44 16.61 -9.88
C SER A 12 2.73 15.99 -11.24
N GLN A 13 2.71 16.79 -12.30
CA GLN A 13 2.96 16.31 -13.67
C GLN A 13 4.40 15.76 -13.83
N ILE A 14 5.39 16.43 -13.25
CA ILE A 14 6.78 15.95 -13.25
C ILE A 14 6.88 14.62 -12.49
N GLY A 15 6.19 14.50 -11.35
CA GLY A 15 6.09 13.24 -10.59
C GLY A 15 5.54 12.11 -11.45
N ASP A 16 4.37 12.31 -12.05
CA ASP A 16 3.71 11.31 -12.89
C ASP A 16 4.58 10.84 -14.07
N ILE A 17 5.29 11.77 -14.72
CA ILE A 17 6.19 11.46 -15.85
C ILE A 17 7.41 10.66 -15.34
N THR A 18 8.01 11.09 -14.24
CA THR A 18 9.22 10.48 -13.70
C THR A 18 8.93 9.08 -13.15
N GLU A 19 7.77 8.86 -12.54
CA GLU A 19 7.37 7.57 -11.99
C GLU A 19 7.09 6.53 -13.08
N ARG A 20 6.55 6.93 -14.24
CA ARG A 20 6.35 6.02 -15.39
C ARG A 20 7.65 5.41 -15.91
N GLU A 21 8.73 6.19 -15.91
CA GLU A 21 10.05 5.76 -16.38
C GLU A 21 10.93 5.21 -15.24
N PHE A 22 10.40 5.11 -14.02
CA PHE A 22 11.17 4.61 -12.88
C PHE A 22 11.52 3.12 -13.07
N PRO A 23 12.79 2.71 -12.88
CA PRO A 23 13.21 1.35 -13.16
C PRO A 23 12.85 0.40 -12.00
N TYR A 24 11.56 0.14 -11.81
CA TYR A 24 10.99 -0.64 -10.70
C TYR A 24 11.66 -2.01 -10.53
N GLY A 25 11.83 -2.77 -11.61
CA GLY A 25 12.47 -4.09 -11.57
C GLY A 25 13.93 -4.03 -11.09
N TYR A 26 14.72 -3.10 -11.65
CA TYR A 26 16.11 -2.91 -11.24
C TYR A 26 16.24 -2.46 -9.78
N PHE A 27 15.37 -1.54 -9.34
CA PHE A 27 15.34 -1.09 -7.95
C PHE A 27 15.03 -2.25 -6.99
N ARG A 28 14.05 -3.09 -7.34
CA ARG A 28 13.69 -4.28 -6.57
C ARG A 28 14.86 -5.27 -6.48
N ASP A 29 15.53 -5.56 -7.59
CA ASP A 29 16.65 -6.50 -7.63
C ASP A 29 17.82 -6.03 -6.72
N ILE A 30 18.14 -4.74 -6.77
CA ILE A 30 19.12 -4.14 -5.86
C ILE A 30 18.65 -4.27 -4.41
N ARG A 31 17.36 -3.97 -4.15
CA ARG A 31 16.79 -4.03 -2.80
C ARG A 31 16.89 -5.45 -2.23
N GLN A 32 16.48 -6.46 -2.98
CA GLN A 32 16.54 -7.86 -2.57
C GLN A 32 17.97 -8.30 -2.25
N LYS A 33 18.98 -7.82 -2.99
CA LYS A 33 20.40 -8.08 -2.70
C LYS A 33 20.91 -7.39 -1.43
N MET A 34 20.35 -6.23 -1.08
CA MET A 34 20.74 -5.46 0.12
C MET A 34 19.98 -5.86 1.39
N VAL A 35 18.92 -6.67 1.26
CA VAL A 35 18.14 -7.15 2.40
C VAL A 35 19.02 -8.05 3.27
N SER A 36 19.09 -7.76 4.57
CA SER A 36 19.88 -8.56 5.52
C SER A 36 19.24 -9.94 5.73
N LYS A 37 20.04 -10.94 6.11
CA LYS A 37 19.56 -12.30 6.44
C LYS A 37 18.62 -12.35 7.66
N THR A 38 18.45 -11.26 8.40
CA THR A 38 17.59 -11.19 9.60
C THR A 38 16.45 -10.20 9.36
N GLN A 39 15.49 -10.60 8.52
CA GLN A 39 14.28 -9.82 8.30
C GLN A 39 13.28 -10.03 9.44
N SER A 40 12.55 -8.97 9.80
CA SER A 40 11.34 -9.12 10.61
C SER A 40 10.26 -9.82 9.79
N VAL A 41 9.32 -10.50 10.46
CA VAL A 41 8.15 -11.11 9.81
C VAL A 41 7.41 -10.07 8.95
N THR A 42 7.27 -8.84 9.45
CA THR A 42 6.63 -7.75 8.73
C THR A 42 7.33 -7.39 7.42
N GLU A 43 8.67 -7.36 7.39
CA GLU A 43 9.42 -7.10 6.16
C GLU A 43 9.24 -8.25 5.16
N ALA A 44 9.34 -9.50 5.62
CA ALA A 44 9.14 -10.67 4.75
C ALA A 44 7.75 -10.68 4.11
N ILE A 45 6.72 -10.40 4.91
CA ILE A 45 5.33 -10.30 4.46
C ILE A 45 5.12 -9.12 3.51
N SER A 46 5.76 -7.97 3.76
CA SER A 46 5.66 -6.80 2.88
C SER A 46 6.32 -7.05 1.52
N SER A 47 7.48 -7.71 1.52
CA SER A 47 8.18 -8.13 0.28
C SER A 47 7.34 -9.12 -0.51
N ALA A 48 6.83 -10.17 0.15
CA ALA A 48 5.99 -11.18 -0.48
C ALA A 48 4.68 -10.58 -1.02
N SER A 49 4.10 -9.59 -0.32
CA SER A 49 2.91 -8.88 -0.81
C SER A 49 3.17 -8.16 -2.13
N CYS A 50 4.34 -7.53 -2.28
CA CYS A 50 4.73 -6.87 -3.53
C CYS A 50 4.92 -7.91 -4.66
N GLU A 51 5.64 -9.00 -4.37
CA GLU A 51 5.92 -10.06 -5.34
C GLU A 51 4.64 -10.76 -5.82
N VAL A 52 3.74 -11.11 -4.89
CA VAL A 52 2.45 -11.71 -5.22
C VAL A 52 1.63 -10.75 -6.07
N ALA A 53 1.56 -9.47 -5.68
CA ALA A 53 0.77 -8.47 -6.40
C ALA A 53 1.23 -8.32 -7.86
N GLU A 54 2.54 -8.25 -8.09
CA GLU A 54 3.07 -8.19 -9.45
C GLU A 54 2.83 -9.48 -10.24
N THR A 55 3.05 -10.63 -9.61
CA THR A 55 2.91 -11.94 -10.26
C THR A 55 1.48 -12.18 -10.75
N ILE A 56 0.48 -11.78 -9.97
CA ILE A 56 -0.93 -11.98 -10.33
C ILE A 56 -1.55 -10.80 -11.07
N ASN A 57 -0.74 -9.77 -11.37
CA ASN A 57 -1.18 -8.48 -11.92
C ASN A 57 -2.33 -7.86 -11.11
N ALA A 58 -2.14 -7.78 -9.79
CA ALA A 58 -3.12 -7.22 -8.88
C ALA A 58 -3.34 -5.73 -9.15
N LYS A 59 -4.59 -5.30 -9.00
CA LYS A 59 -5.01 -3.91 -9.17
C LYS A 59 -4.43 -2.99 -8.10
N ALA A 60 -4.33 -3.50 -6.86
CA ALA A 60 -3.78 -2.75 -5.73
C ALA A 60 -3.25 -3.68 -4.63
N ILE A 61 -2.30 -3.17 -3.85
CA ILE A 61 -1.87 -3.73 -2.57
C ILE A 61 -2.57 -2.93 -1.48
N ILE A 62 -3.32 -3.60 -0.62
CA ILE A 62 -4.05 -2.99 0.48
C ILE A 62 -3.37 -3.36 1.78
N SER A 63 -3.04 -2.34 2.57
CA SER A 63 -2.41 -2.51 3.87
C SER A 63 -3.28 -1.93 4.96
N THR A 64 -3.80 -2.78 5.82
CA THR A 64 -4.44 -2.30 7.06
C THR A 64 -3.38 -1.90 8.05
N THR A 65 -3.51 -0.73 8.67
CA THR A 65 -2.47 -0.25 9.58
C THR A 65 -2.98 0.75 10.61
N MET A 66 -2.59 0.55 11.87
CA MET A 66 -2.87 1.52 12.94
C MET A 66 -1.82 2.63 13.00
N SER A 67 -0.54 2.29 12.85
CA SER A 67 0.59 3.22 12.96
C SER A 67 1.22 3.63 11.63
N GLY A 68 0.83 2.98 10.52
CA GLY A 68 1.44 3.16 9.21
C GLY A 68 2.73 2.36 9.00
N TYR A 69 3.11 1.49 9.94
CA TYR A 69 4.36 0.73 9.83
C TYR A 69 4.37 -0.23 8.62
N THR A 70 3.28 -0.99 8.44
CA THR A 70 3.12 -1.94 7.33
C THR A 70 3.15 -1.26 5.97
N ALA A 71 2.33 -0.21 5.78
CA ALA A 71 2.30 0.56 4.54
C ALA A 71 3.69 1.12 4.18
N ARG A 72 4.46 1.58 5.17
CA ARG A 72 5.85 2.04 4.97
C ARG A 72 6.80 0.91 4.58
N GLN A 73 6.65 -0.29 5.14
CA GLN A 73 7.47 -1.44 4.72
C GLN A 73 7.15 -1.86 3.29
N ILE A 74 5.87 -1.85 2.87
CA ILE A 74 5.49 -2.12 1.47
C ILE A 74 6.08 -1.04 0.55
N ALA A 75 5.86 0.24 0.86
CA ALA A 75 6.32 1.37 0.06
C ALA A 75 7.85 1.37 -0.17
N LYS A 76 8.62 0.87 0.79
CA LYS A 76 10.08 0.73 0.72
C LYS A 76 10.54 -0.18 -0.43
N HIS A 77 9.71 -1.13 -0.85
CA HIS A 77 9.99 -1.98 -2.02
C HIS A 77 9.69 -1.27 -3.35
N ARG A 78 9.07 -0.10 -3.32
CA ARG A 78 8.66 0.67 -4.51
C ARG A 78 7.90 -0.20 -5.51
N PRO A 79 6.79 -0.87 -5.11
CA PRO A 79 6.01 -1.61 -6.09
C PRO A 79 5.46 -0.64 -7.16
N PRO A 80 5.39 -1.04 -8.43
CA PRO A 80 4.72 -0.26 -9.48
C PRO A 80 3.19 -0.25 -9.32
N ILE A 81 2.66 -1.08 -8.41
CA ILE A 81 1.24 -1.24 -8.12
C ILE A 81 0.86 -0.29 -7.00
N ALA A 82 -0.32 0.32 -7.09
CA ALA A 82 -0.85 1.24 -6.09
C ALA A 82 -0.90 0.59 -4.69
N VAL A 83 -0.40 1.32 -3.68
CA VAL A 83 -0.46 0.89 -2.27
C VAL A 83 -1.52 1.70 -1.54
N LEU A 84 -2.57 1.02 -1.09
CA LEU A 84 -3.72 1.60 -0.42
C LEU A 84 -3.66 1.26 1.07
N ALA A 85 -3.31 2.24 1.89
CA ALA A 85 -3.27 2.09 3.34
C ALA A 85 -4.64 2.39 3.95
N VAL A 86 -5.20 1.43 4.67
CA VAL A 86 -6.50 1.53 5.33
C VAL A 86 -6.26 1.72 6.83
N THR A 87 -6.78 2.81 7.40
CA THR A 87 -6.56 3.14 8.81
C THR A 87 -7.75 3.89 9.44
N PRO A 88 -8.06 3.68 10.72
CA PRO A 88 -8.99 4.53 11.45
C PRO A 88 -8.36 5.79 12.05
N SER A 89 -7.02 5.91 11.99
CA SER A 89 -6.31 7.03 12.60
C SER A 89 -6.07 8.16 11.61
N THR A 90 -6.70 9.32 11.87
CA THR A 90 -6.43 10.54 11.09
C THR A 90 -4.97 11.00 11.19
N VAL A 91 -4.31 10.71 12.33
CA VAL A 91 -2.87 10.99 12.52
C VAL A 91 -2.03 10.12 11.59
N THR A 92 -2.35 8.82 11.51
CA THR A 92 -1.65 7.89 10.62
C THR A 92 -1.87 8.24 9.16
N ARG A 93 -3.10 8.59 8.76
CA ARG A 93 -3.39 9.09 7.41
C ARG A 93 -2.52 10.27 7.03
N ARG A 94 -2.40 11.28 7.89
CA ARG A 94 -1.55 12.46 7.65
C ARG A 94 -0.06 12.09 7.54
N ARG A 95 0.42 11.14 8.35
CA ARG A 95 1.81 10.66 8.25
C ARG A 95 2.07 9.92 6.94
N LEU A 96 1.12 9.10 6.50
CA LEU A 96 1.25 8.31 5.27
C LEU A 96 1.14 9.16 4.01
N ALA A 97 0.52 10.35 4.06
CA ALA A 97 0.49 11.29 2.94
C ALA A 97 1.90 11.78 2.50
N LEU A 98 2.94 11.56 3.32
CA LEU A 98 4.34 11.86 2.98
C LEU A 98 5.11 10.62 2.52
N VAL A 99 4.47 9.45 2.47
CA VAL A 99 5.12 8.19 2.11
C VAL A 99 4.90 7.93 0.62
N TRP A 100 6.00 7.75 -0.10
CA TRP A 100 5.99 7.49 -1.55
C TRP A 100 5.04 6.34 -1.92
N GLY A 101 4.23 6.54 -2.95
CA GLY A 101 3.36 5.51 -3.54
C GLY A 101 2.22 5.02 -2.63
N VAL A 102 2.01 5.64 -1.46
CA VAL A 102 0.94 5.27 -0.53
C VAL A 102 -0.18 6.28 -0.62
N GLU A 103 -1.36 5.81 -1.00
CA GLU A 103 -2.60 6.53 -0.79
C GLU A 103 -3.29 5.97 0.46
N CYS A 104 -3.85 6.84 1.31
CA CYS A 104 -4.41 6.42 2.59
C CYS A 104 -5.90 6.73 2.70
N LEU A 105 -6.68 5.67 2.94
CA LEU A 105 -8.12 5.70 3.12
C LEU A 105 -8.43 5.66 4.62
N LEU A 106 -9.23 6.64 5.06
CA LEU A 106 -9.73 6.68 6.42
C LEU A 106 -11.00 5.81 6.51
N VAL A 107 -11.03 4.89 7.45
CA VAL A 107 -12.16 3.98 7.68
C VAL A 107 -12.52 3.95 9.16
N ASP A 108 -13.70 3.45 9.51
CA ASP A 108 -14.01 3.13 10.90
C ASP A 108 -13.20 1.91 11.36
N ASP A 109 -13.11 1.70 12.68
CA ASP A 109 -12.38 0.58 13.24
C ASP A 109 -13.05 -0.77 12.92
N PHE A 110 -12.25 -1.81 12.77
CA PHE A 110 -12.71 -3.16 12.47
C PHE A 110 -11.99 -4.19 13.32
N SER A 111 -12.72 -5.21 13.76
CA SER A 111 -12.23 -6.24 14.68
C SER A 111 -12.13 -7.64 14.05
N THR A 112 -12.53 -7.78 12.79
CA THR A 112 -12.53 -9.07 12.07
C THR A 112 -12.00 -8.91 10.65
N THR A 113 -11.47 -10.00 10.08
CA THR A 113 -10.98 -10.03 8.70
C THR A 113 -12.10 -9.75 7.70
N ASP A 114 -13.31 -10.29 7.94
CA ASP A 114 -14.47 -10.02 7.08
C ASP A 114 -14.94 -8.56 7.16
N GLY A 115 -14.91 -7.97 8.35
CA GLY A 115 -15.22 -6.56 8.55
C GLY A 115 -14.23 -5.66 7.80
N MET A 116 -12.93 -5.97 7.93
CA MET A 116 -11.86 -5.31 7.20
C MET A 116 -12.08 -5.37 5.68
N LEU A 117 -12.37 -6.56 5.13
CA LEU A 117 -12.59 -6.77 3.70
C LEU A 117 -13.76 -5.92 3.19
N LYS A 118 -14.92 -6.03 3.86
CA LYS A 118 -16.13 -5.28 3.48
C LYS A 118 -15.89 -3.77 3.49
N GLN A 119 -15.21 -3.28 4.52
CA GLN A 119 -14.96 -1.86 4.68
C GLN A 119 -13.93 -1.35 3.67
N THR A 120 -12.87 -2.11 3.47
CA THR A 120 -11.87 -1.87 2.42
C THR A 120 -12.55 -1.77 1.06
N VAL A 121 -13.30 -2.79 0.63
CA VAL A 121 -13.98 -2.79 -0.69
C VAL A 121 -14.94 -1.60 -0.81
N ARG A 122 -15.67 -1.24 0.25
CA ARG A 122 -16.51 -0.05 0.27
C ARG A 122 -15.72 1.23 0.06
N SER A 123 -14.58 1.38 0.73
CA SER A 123 -13.69 2.54 0.57
C SER A 123 -13.03 2.59 -0.81
N LEU A 124 -12.98 1.46 -1.52
CA LEU A 124 -12.44 1.37 -2.87
C LEU A 124 -13.46 1.67 -3.97
N ALA A 125 -14.69 2.06 -3.64
CA ALA A 125 -15.71 2.38 -4.63
C ALA A 125 -15.26 3.44 -5.66
N GLN A 126 -14.35 4.35 -5.27
CA GLN A 126 -13.79 5.39 -6.15
C GLN A 126 -12.75 4.86 -7.16
N TYR A 127 -12.23 3.64 -7.00
CA TYR A 127 -11.18 3.07 -7.86
C TYR A 127 -11.72 2.26 -9.04
N GLU A 128 -13.04 2.28 -9.26
CA GLU A 128 -13.71 1.61 -10.38
C GLU A 128 -13.26 0.15 -10.57
N LEU A 129 -13.21 -0.60 -9.45
CA LEU A 129 -12.84 -2.01 -9.46
C LEU A 129 -13.80 -2.81 -10.36
N LYS A 130 -13.23 -3.64 -11.23
CA LYS A 130 -13.97 -4.47 -12.17
C LYS A 130 -14.07 -5.89 -11.66
N ARG A 131 -15.04 -6.63 -12.17
CA ARG A 131 -15.11 -8.09 -12.00
C ARG A 131 -13.79 -8.71 -12.45
N ASP A 132 -13.31 -9.69 -11.69
CA ASP A 132 -12.04 -10.41 -11.86
C ASP A 132 -10.78 -9.58 -11.52
N ASP A 133 -10.91 -8.33 -11.07
CA ASP A 133 -9.77 -7.60 -10.49
C ASP A 133 -9.29 -8.31 -9.21
N LYS A 134 -7.96 -8.42 -9.07
CA LYS A 134 -7.31 -9.02 -7.91
C LYS A 134 -6.72 -7.96 -6.99
N LEU A 135 -6.89 -8.16 -5.70
CA LEU A 135 -6.36 -7.31 -4.64
C LEU A 135 -5.46 -8.16 -3.74
N VAL A 136 -4.28 -7.64 -3.39
CA VAL A 136 -3.43 -8.26 -2.36
C VAL A 136 -3.61 -7.50 -1.07
N ILE A 137 -4.05 -8.17 -0.02
CA ILE A 137 -4.40 -7.57 1.25
C ILE A 137 -3.43 -8.07 2.30
N THR A 138 -2.88 -7.16 3.10
CA THR A 138 -1.98 -7.49 4.20
C THR A 138 -2.34 -6.77 5.49
N ALA A 139 -2.19 -7.48 6.60
CA ALA A 139 -2.62 -7.06 7.92
C ALA A 139 -1.74 -7.63 9.04
N GLY A 140 -1.86 -7.03 10.22
CA GLY A 140 -1.41 -7.60 11.48
C GLY A 140 -2.60 -8.12 12.28
N ILE A 141 -2.59 -9.40 12.61
CA ILE A 141 -3.58 -10.05 13.47
C ILE A 141 -2.90 -10.42 14.81
N PRO A 142 -3.52 -10.15 15.97
CA PRO A 142 -4.88 -9.61 16.16
C PRO A 142 -5.01 -8.12 15.79
N PHE A 143 -6.19 -7.76 15.28
CA PHE A 143 -6.50 -6.37 14.90
C PHE A 143 -6.39 -5.42 16.09
N GLY A 144 -6.02 -4.16 15.84
CA GLY A 144 -5.81 -3.15 16.87
C GLY A 144 -4.41 -3.15 17.51
N ALA A 145 -3.65 -4.25 17.41
CA ALA A 145 -2.25 -4.28 17.83
C ALA A 145 -1.34 -3.66 16.76
N SER A 146 -0.55 -2.65 17.13
CA SER A 146 0.45 -2.07 16.22
C SER A 146 1.78 -2.80 16.31
N GLY A 147 2.48 -2.95 15.18
CA GLY A 147 3.91 -3.31 15.17
C GLY A 147 4.25 -4.64 14.49
N GLN A 148 3.26 -5.46 14.13
CA GLN A 148 3.49 -6.69 13.37
C GLN A 148 2.55 -6.76 12.18
N THR A 149 3.03 -7.39 11.10
CA THR A 149 2.25 -7.77 9.93
C THR A 149 2.55 -9.23 9.66
N ASN A 150 1.50 -10.06 9.63
CA ASN A 150 1.62 -11.51 9.57
C ASN A 150 0.58 -12.18 8.67
N LEU A 151 -0.21 -11.40 7.91
CA LEU A 151 -1.22 -11.89 6.98
C LEU A 151 -0.94 -11.41 5.55
N ILE A 152 -1.10 -12.31 4.59
CA ILE A 152 -1.30 -12.00 3.17
C ILE A 152 -2.54 -12.75 2.70
N GLN A 153 -3.45 -12.05 2.03
CA GLN A 153 -4.65 -12.62 1.44
C GLN A 153 -4.84 -12.05 0.04
N VAL A 154 -5.10 -12.91 -0.94
CA VAL A 154 -5.54 -12.49 -2.27
C VAL A 154 -7.07 -12.48 -2.29
N HIS A 155 -7.65 -11.38 -2.74
CA HIS A 155 -9.09 -11.22 -2.89
C HIS A 155 -9.43 -10.89 -4.34
N GLU A 156 -10.40 -11.60 -4.90
CA GLU A 156 -10.87 -11.40 -6.28
C GLU A 156 -12.26 -10.76 -6.24
N ILE A 157 -12.43 -9.68 -7.00
CA ILE A 157 -13.71 -8.96 -7.11
C ILE A 157 -14.67 -9.79 -7.95
N ARG A 158 -15.87 -10.05 -7.39
CA ARG A 158 -16.93 -10.86 -8.02
C ARG A 158 -18.13 -10.03 -8.43
#